data_AF-K1ZE57-F1
#
_entry.id   AF-K1ZE57-F1
#
_cell.length_a   1.000
_cell.length_b   1.000
_cell.length_c   1.000
_cell.angle_alpha   90.00
_cell.angle_beta   90.00
_cell.angle_gamma   90.00
#
_symmetry.space_group_name_H-M   'P 1'
#
loop_
_entity.id
_entity.type
_entity.pdbx_description
1 polymer ?
#
loop_
_entity_poly.entity_id
_entity_poly.type
_entity_poly.pdbx_seq_one_letter_code
_entity_poly.pdbx_strand_id
1 'polypeptide(L)'
;MVSSYFKELFDRANQGLLPYLIVIAHIFAGTLLVYTQPRSNLAFLVLITSFLSLYFFRTSARFKLVAGAALALIIIPIVGVRNIFYLEVIFQISVFAALALGLNIVVGFAGLLDLGYVAFYAVGAYLWAFFGSQQFYVLHFAPGTQPSDLPFLLPGDAFYMFILVGIIVAGVTGIVLGLPVLRLRGDYLAIVTLGFGEVIRVLANNLDKPLNFTNGPQGITPIQRPTMPDFAVDWFNSIFGWVVGHDVSPANLYNLMF
;
A
#
# COMPACT_ATOMS: atom_id res chain seq x y z
N MET A 1 37.67 15.06 10.55
CA MET A 1 37.24 15.43 11.93
C MET A 1 35.72 15.39 12.12
N VAL A 2 34.91 16.03 11.26
CA VAL A 2 33.44 16.10 11.41
C VAL A 2 32.74 14.73 11.54
N SER A 3 33.16 13.73 10.75
CA SER A 3 32.60 12.36 10.81
C SER A 3 32.78 11.65 12.17
N SER A 4 33.89 11.93 12.89
CA SER A 4 34.15 11.32 14.21
C SER A 4 33.20 11.85 15.28
N TYR A 5 32.89 13.15 15.23
CA TYR A 5 32.01 13.80 16.21
C TYR A 5 30.55 13.31 16.08
N PHE A 6 30.04 13.19 14.86
CA PHE A 6 28.69 12.65 14.63
C PHE A 6 28.55 11.20 15.09
N LYS A 7 29.58 10.39 14.86
CA LYS A 7 29.58 8.99 15.30
C LYS A 7 29.58 8.89 16.83
N GLU A 8 30.40 9.68 17.51
CA GLU A 8 30.46 9.71 18.97
C GLU A 8 29.14 10.21 19.59
N LEU A 9 28.52 11.24 19.01
CA LEU A 9 27.20 11.74 19.43
C LEU A 9 26.12 10.68 19.25
N PHE A 10 26.11 9.98 18.10
CA PHE A 10 25.17 8.91 17.81
C PHE A 10 25.35 7.70 18.74
N ASP A 11 26.60 7.35 19.06
CA ASP A 11 26.90 6.26 19.99
C ASP A 11 26.43 6.63 21.41
N ARG A 12 26.62 7.88 21.86
CA ARG A 12 26.06 8.37 23.13
C ARG A 12 24.53 8.34 23.14
N ALA A 13 23.89 8.73 22.04
CA ALA A 13 22.43 8.71 21.92
C ALA A 13 21.84 7.28 21.93
N ASN A 14 22.65 6.26 21.67
CA ASN A 14 22.27 4.85 21.68
C ASN A 14 22.65 4.10 22.97
N GLN A 15 23.03 4.81 24.03
CA GLN A 15 23.38 4.19 25.32
C GLN A 15 22.22 4.25 26.32
N GLY A 16 22.00 3.14 27.02
CA GLY A 16 21.02 3.04 28.11
C GLY A 16 19.58 3.29 27.67
N LEU A 17 18.88 4.19 28.37
CA LEU A 17 17.46 4.52 28.16
C LEU A 17 17.24 5.66 27.15
N LEU A 18 18.28 6.40 26.79
CA LEU A 18 18.20 7.52 25.85
C LEU A 18 17.56 7.18 24.49
N PRO A 19 17.89 6.06 23.80
CA PRO A 19 17.29 5.78 22.50
C PRO A 19 15.77 5.58 22.58
N TYR A 20 15.25 5.05 23.69
CA TYR A 20 13.81 4.90 23.91
C TYR A 20 13.13 6.26 24.08
N LEU A 21 13.71 7.13 24.90
CA LEU A 21 13.19 8.48 25.15
C LEU A 21 13.20 9.34 23.90
N ILE A 22 14.27 9.28 23.11
CA ILE A 22 14.38 10.03 21.84
C ILE A 22 13.28 9.59 20.87
N VAL A 23 13.06 8.28 20.72
CA VAL A 23 12.01 7.75 19.83
C VAL A 23 10.62 8.17 20.31
N ILE A 24 10.33 8.04 21.62
CA ILE A 24 9.03 8.46 22.18
C ILE A 24 8.83 9.96 21.98
N ALA A 25 9.84 10.77 22.28
CA ALA A 25 9.77 12.21 22.11
C ALA A 25 9.55 12.60 20.64
N HIS A 26 10.19 11.91 19.70
CA HIS A 26 10.03 12.16 18.27
C HIS A 26 8.63 11.77 17.78
N ILE A 27 8.11 10.60 18.17
CA ILE A 27 6.75 10.16 17.86
C ILE A 27 5.74 11.17 18.43
N PHE A 28 5.91 11.56 19.69
CA PHE A 28 5.02 12.50 20.37
C PHE A 28 5.06 13.88 19.71
N ALA A 29 6.25 14.41 19.41
CA ALA A 29 6.41 15.68 18.73
C ALA A 29 5.77 15.66 17.33
N GLY A 30 6.02 14.62 16.54
CA GLY A 30 5.39 14.45 15.22
C GLY A 30 3.87 14.40 15.31
N THR A 31 3.34 13.61 16.25
CA THR A 31 1.89 13.49 16.48
C THR A 31 1.28 14.83 16.91
N LEU A 32 1.90 15.52 17.86
CA LEU A 32 1.42 16.81 18.36
C LEU A 32 1.47 17.90 17.29
N LEU A 33 2.52 17.95 16.49
CA LEU A 33 2.66 18.90 15.39
C LEU A 33 1.57 18.67 14.33
N VAL A 34 1.33 17.42 13.95
CA VAL A 34 0.29 17.10 12.96
C VAL A 34 -1.10 17.37 13.55
N TYR A 35 -1.31 17.09 14.83
CA TYR A 35 -2.57 17.34 15.52
C TYR A 35 -2.90 18.83 15.60
N THR A 36 -1.91 19.67 15.93
CA THR A 36 -2.07 21.12 16.07
C THR A 36 -2.09 21.86 14.73
N GLN A 37 -1.35 21.36 13.74
CA GLN A 37 -1.25 21.95 12.40
C GLN A 37 -1.54 20.90 11.31
N PRO A 38 -2.81 20.52 11.09
CA PRO A 38 -3.17 19.42 10.18
C PRO A 38 -2.86 19.67 8.70
N ARG A 39 -2.46 20.89 8.32
CA ARG A 39 -2.11 21.27 6.94
C ARG A 39 -0.61 21.49 6.74
N SER A 40 0.21 21.28 7.78
CA SER A 40 1.65 21.51 7.71
C SER A 40 2.38 20.28 7.16
N ASN A 41 2.93 20.38 5.94
CA ASN A 41 3.73 19.32 5.35
C ASN A 41 4.99 18.98 6.17
N LEU A 42 5.56 19.97 6.87
CA LEU A 42 6.69 19.75 7.76
C LEU A 42 6.30 18.89 8.97
N ALA A 43 5.13 19.16 9.57
CA ALA A 43 4.63 18.35 10.68
C ALA A 43 4.44 16.89 10.24
N PHE A 44 3.88 16.67 9.06
CA PHE A 44 3.70 15.35 8.49
C PHE A 44 5.02 14.63 8.20
N LEU A 45 6.01 15.33 7.67
CA LEU A 45 7.35 14.78 7.47
C LEU A 45 7.99 14.36 8.79
N VAL A 46 7.87 15.17 9.86
CA VAL A 46 8.36 14.81 11.20
C VAL A 46 7.69 13.52 11.70
N LEU A 47 6.37 13.38 11.48
CA LEU A 47 5.65 12.15 11.82
C LEU A 47 6.17 10.94 11.02
N ILE A 48 6.37 11.06 9.70
CA ILE A 48 6.90 9.96 8.89
C ILE A 48 8.33 9.61 9.32
N THR A 49 9.18 10.60 9.62
CA THR A 49 10.55 10.35 10.08
C THR A 49 10.62 9.66 11.43
N SER A 50 9.52 9.61 12.19
CA SER A 50 9.46 8.82 13.43
C SER A 50 9.63 7.31 13.17
N PHE A 51 9.16 6.78 12.03
CA PHE A 51 9.42 5.39 11.61
C PHE A 51 10.91 5.13 11.36
N LEU A 52 11.62 6.10 10.76
CA LEU A 52 13.06 6.02 10.57
C LEU A 52 13.80 6.03 11.91
N SER A 53 13.34 6.82 12.88
CA SER A 53 13.96 6.82 14.22
C SER A 53 13.83 5.45 14.93
N LEU A 54 12.70 4.75 14.77
CA LEU A 54 12.55 3.37 15.25
C LEU A 54 13.56 2.41 14.60
N TYR A 55 13.92 2.64 13.35
CA TYR A 55 14.91 1.85 12.64
C TYR A 55 16.34 2.15 13.12
N PHE A 56 16.76 3.42 13.10
CA PHE A 56 18.14 3.83 13.37
C PHE A 56 18.57 3.67 14.82
N PHE A 57 17.70 3.94 15.79
CA PHE A 57 18.06 3.82 17.21
C PHE A 57 18.08 2.35 17.66
N ARG A 58 19.07 2.02 18.50
CA ARG A 58 19.28 0.67 19.07
C ARG A 58 18.34 0.44 20.26
N THR A 59 17.06 0.24 19.96
CA THR A 59 16.04 -0.16 20.95
C THR A 59 15.70 -1.65 20.84
N SER A 60 15.10 -2.21 21.89
CA SER A 60 14.68 -3.61 21.89
C SER A 60 13.64 -3.91 20.81
N ALA A 61 13.66 -5.13 20.26
CA ALA A 61 12.73 -5.54 19.21
C ALA A 61 11.25 -5.41 19.64
N ARG A 62 10.95 -5.77 20.90
CA ARG A 62 9.60 -5.63 21.47
C ARG A 62 9.14 -4.17 21.47
N PHE A 63 10.01 -3.24 21.86
CA PHE A 63 9.68 -1.83 21.84
C PHE A 63 9.46 -1.32 20.41
N LYS A 64 10.30 -1.71 19.45
CA LYS A 64 10.11 -1.34 18.03
C LYS A 64 8.77 -1.81 17.49
N LEU A 65 8.39 -3.05 17.79
CA LEU A 65 7.10 -3.62 17.38
C LEU A 65 5.92 -2.89 18.03
N VAL A 66 5.97 -2.64 19.33
CA VAL A 66 4.89 -1.95 20.05
C VAL A 66 4.74 -0.50 19.59
N ALA A 67 5.84 0.24 19.50
CA ALA A 67 5.82 1.63 19.06
C ALA A 67 5.43 1.77 17.58
N GLY A 68 5.90 0.87 16.72
CA GLY A 68 5.49 0.78 15.32
C GLY A 68 4.01 0.44 15.16
N ALA A 69 3.50 -0.52 15.93
CA ALA A 69 2.08 -0.87 15.94
C ALA A 69 1.22 0.28 16.47
N ALA A 70 1.66 1.00 17.50
CA ALA A 70 0.96 2.20 17.99
C ALA A 70 0.93 3.32 16.94
N LEU A 71 2.04 3.56 16.23
CA LEU A 71 2.05 4.49 15.11
C LEU A 71 1.04 4.09 14.02
N ALA A 72 1.09 2.83 13.60
CA ALA A 72 0.27 2.33 12.50
C ALA A 72 -1.22 2.22 12.82
N LEU A 73 -1.58 1.72 14.01
CA LEU A 73 -2.96 1.35 14.36
C LEU A 73 -3.69 2.41 15.20
N ILE A 74 -2.97 3.39 15.76
CA ILE A 74 -3.57 4.42 16.62
C ILE A 74 -3.31 5.80 16.01
N ILE A 75 -2.05 6.17 15.82
CA ILE A 75 -1.69 7.54 15.42
C ILE A 75 -2.10 7.84 13.98
N ILE A 76 -1.79 6.96 13.03
CA ILE A 76 -2.13 7.15 11.61
C ILE A 76 -3.65 7.29 11.41
N PRO A 77 -4.50 6.42 11.98
CA PRO A 77 -5.95 6.56 11.90
C PRO A 77 -6.45 7.94 12.37
N ILE A 78 -5.98 8.40 13.54
CA ILE A 78 -6.39 9.70 14.10
C ILE A 78 -5.96 10.86 13.20
N VAL A 79 -4.71 10.83 12.71
CA VAL A 79 -4.16 11.83 11.80
C VAL A 79 -4.93 11.86 10.48
N GLY A 80 -5.29 10.68 9.99
CA GLY A 80 -5.93 10.51 8.70
C GLY A 80 -7.35 11.03 8.62
N VAL A 81 -8.15 10.81 9.67
CA VAL A 81 -9.50 11.40 9.77
C VAL A 81 -9.45 12.92 9.70
N ARG A 82 -8.37 13.55 10.18
CA ARG A 82 -8.20 15.01 10.15
C ARG A 82 -7.73 15.54 8.80
N ASN A 83 -6.96 14.77 8.04
CA ASN A 83 -6.49 15.16 6.72
C ASN A 83 -6.33 13.95 5.79
N ILE A 84 -7.22 13.86 4.81
CA ILE A 84 -7.28 12.78 3.81
C ILE A 84 -5.99 12.72 2.97
N PHE A 85 -5.36 13.87 2.69
CA PHE A 85 -4.11 13.90 1.91
C PHE A 85 -3.00 13.08 2.58
N TYR A 86 -2.93 13.10 3.92
CA TYR A 86 -1.93 12.31 4.65
C TYR A 86 -2.20 10.81 4.55
N LEU A 87 -3.47 10.39 4.53
CA LEU A 87 -3.82 8.98 4.30
C LEU A 87 -3.44 8.54 2.90
N GLU A 88 -3.72 9.34 1.87
CA GLU A 88 -3.37 9.01 0.49
C GLU A 88 -1.85 8.81 0.32
N VAL A 89 -1.05 9.71 0.91
CA VAL A 89 0.42 9.57 0.88
C VAL A 89 0.88 8.34 1.67
N ILE A 90 0.35 8.09 2.87
CA ILE A 90 0.68 6.90 3.67
C ILE A 90 0.30 5.62 2.94
N PHE A 91 -0.86 5.58 2.28
CA PHE A 91 -1.31 4.45 1.49
C PHE A 91 -0.35 4.19 0.33
N GLN A 92 0.05 5.23 -0.40
CA GLN A 92 1.01 5.10 -1.49
C GLN A 92 2.39 4.63 -1.00
N ILE A 93 2.88 5.15 0.13
CA ILE A 93 4.11 4.67 0.78
C ILE A 93 3.98 3.19 1.14
N SER A 94 2.83 2.77 1.67
CA SER A 94 2.57 1.39 2.09
C SER A 94 2.53 0.43 0.90
N VAL A 95 1.91 0.83 -0.21
CA VAL A 95 1.91 0.07 -1.47
C VAL A 95 3.34 -0.10 -1.98
N PHE A 96 4.12 0.98 -2.08
CA PHE A 96 5.52 0.89 -2.53
C PHE A 96 6.40 0.11 -1.55
N ALA A 97 6.16 0.20 -0.25
CA ALA A 97 6.87 -0.58 0.76
C ALA A 97 6.56 -2.08 0.63
N ALA A 98 5.30 -2.45 0.40
CA ALA A 98 4.91 -3.84 0.14
C ALA A 98 5.58 -4.37 -1.14
N LEU A 99 5.62 -3.56 -2.22
CA LEU A 99 6.32 -3.92 -3.46
C LEU A 99 7.84 -4.09 -3.23
N ALA A 100 8.46 -3.18 -2.47
CA ALA A 100 9.88 -3.27 -2.13
C ALA A 100 10.21 -4.49 -1.26
N LEU A 101 9.33 -4.86 -0.32
CA LEU A 101 9.46 -6.08 0.47
C LEU A 101 9.37 -7.33 -0.41
N GLY A 102 8.42 -7.37 -1.35
CA GLY A 102 8.33 -8.45 -2.33
C GLY A 102 9.61 -8.60 -3.15
N LEU A 103 10.16 -7.49 -3.64
CA LEU A 103 11.42 -7.48 -4.38
C LEU A 103 12.61 -7.95 -3.52
N ASN A 104 12.65 -7.58 -2.22
CA ASN A 104 13.69 -8.03 -1.30
C ASN A 104 13.63 -9.55 -1.08
N ILE A 105 12.44 -10.15 -1.01
CA ILE A 105 12.28 -11.60 -0.92
C ILE A 105 12.89 -12.31 -2.13
N VAL A 106 12.61 -11.83 -3.35
CA VAL A 106 13.09 -12.48 -4.57
C VAL A 106 14.56 -12.18 -4.85
N VAL A 107 14.92 -10.90 -4.94
CA VAL A 107 16.28 -10.49 -5.31
C VAL A 107 17.24 -10.60 -4.11
N GLY A 108 16.79 -10.18 -2.93
CA GLY A 108 17.63 -10.14 -1.73
C GLY A 108 17.87 -11.51 -1.11
N PHE A 109 16.81 -12.31 -0.89
CA PHE A 109 16.94 -13.61 -0.23
C PHE A 109 17.16 -14.78 -1.20
N ALA A 110 16.44 -14.83 -2.34
CA ALA A 110 16.63 -15.91 -3.30
C ALA A 110 17.80 -15.66 -4.27
N GLY A 111 18.30 -14.41 -4.37
CA GLY A 111 19.43 -14.06 -5.24
C GLY A 111 19.10 -14.11 -6.73
N LEU A 112 17.81 -14.09 -7.08
CA LEU A 112 17.32 -14.17 -8.45
C LEU A 112 16.99 -12.76 -8.94
N LEU A 113 17.61 -12.33 -10.04
CA LEU A 113 17.30 -11.03 -10.62
C LEU A 113 15.92 -11.08 -11.29
N ASP A 114 14.93 -10.46 -10.65
CA ASP A 114 13.55 -10.36 -11.12
C ASP A 114 13.23 -8.89 -11.45
N LEU A 115 13.03 -8.62 -12.75
CA LEU A 115 12.62 -7.31 -13.26
C LEU A 115 11.14 -7.29 -13.66
N GLY A 116 10.45 -8.42 -13.55
CA GLY A 116 9.06 -8.61 -13.94
C GLY A 116 8.08 -8.48 -12.78
N TYR A 117 8.54 -8.23 -11.56
CA TYR A 117 7.71 -8.24 -10.34
C TYR A 117 6.41 -7.41 -10.43
N VAL A 118 6.44 -6.25 -11.11
CA VAL A 118 5.27 -5.36 -11.29
C VAL A 118 4.11 -6.05 -12.02
N ALA A 119 4.41 -7.06 -12.83
CA ALA A 119 3.39 -7.83 -13.54
C ALA A 119 2.48 -8.63 -12.60
N PHE A 120 3.01 -9.19 -11.51
CA PHE A 120 2.20 -9.90 -10.52
C PHE A 120 1.26 -8.96 -9.78
N TYR A 121 1.74 -7.75 -9.48
CA TYR A 121 0.91 -6.67 -8.94
C TYR A 121 -0.21 -6.30 -9.92
N ALA A 122 0.10 -6.14 -11.20
CA ALA A 122 -0.88 -5.84 -12.23
C ALA A 122 -1.95 -6.93 -12.35
N VAL A 123 -1.58 -8.22 -12.32
CA VAL A 123 -2.54 -9.34 -12.37
C VAL A 123 -3.57 -9.25 -11.24
N GLY A 124 -3.13 -9.01 -10.00
CA GLY A 124 -4.03 -8.83 -8.86
C GLY A 124 -4.91 -7.60 -8.98
N ALA A 125 -4.34 -6.46 -9.39
CA ALA A 125 -5.07 -5.20 -9.57
C ALA A 125 -6.14 -5.31 -10.65
N TYR A 126 -5.80 -5.85 -11.83
CA TYR A 126 -6.74 -6.06 -12.94
C TYR A 126 -7.80 -7.11 -12.62
N LEU A 127 -7.52 -8.09 -11.75
CA LEU A 127 -8.52 -9.04 -11.30
C LEU A 127 -9.67 -8.34 -10.55
N TRP A 128 -9.36 -7.56 -9.51
CA TRP A 128 -10.43 -6.80 -8.83
C TRP A 128 -11.03 -5.74 -9.73
N ALA A 129 -10.22 -5.05 -10.54
CA ALA A 129 -10.74 -4.04 -11.45
C ALA A 129 -11.74 -4.63 -12.45
N PHE A 130 -11.50 -5.81 -13.02
CA PHE A 130 -12.44 -6.43 -13.96
C PHE A 130 -13.75 -6.88 -13.28
N PHE A 131 -13.67 -7.58 -12.15
CA PHE A 131 -14.86 -8.12 -11.47
C PHE A 131 -15.62 -7.11 -10.62
N GLY A 132 -14.92 -6.13 -10.07
CA GLY A 132 -15.46 -5.04 -9.27
C GLY A 132 -15.85 -3.83 -10.09
N SER A 133 -15.85 -3.87 -11.41
CA SER A 133 -16.29 -2.74 -12.26
C SER A 133 -17.44 -3.14 -13.18
N GLN A 134 -17.81 -2.20 -14.05
CA GLN A 134 -18.73 -2.41 -15.16
C GLN A 134 -18.07 -3.13 -16.34
N GLN A 135 -16.76 -3.41 -16.31
CA GLN A 135 -15.96 -3.86 -17.46
C GLN A 135 -16.53 -5.09 -18.17
N PHE A 136 -17.11 -6.04 -17.43
CA PHE A 136 -17.73 -7.23 -18.00
C PHE A 136 -18.84 -6.91 -19.02
N TYR A 137 -19.64 -5.88 -18.76
CA TYR A 137 -20.72 -5.47 -19.67
C TYR A 137 -20.22 -4.68 -20.88
N VAL A 138 -18.96 -4.23 -20.83
CA VAL A 138 -18.35 -3.30 -21.77
C VAL A 138 -17.47 -4.03 -22.80
N LEU A 139 -17.34 -5.36 -22.68
CA LEU A 139 -16.48 -6.20 -23.53
C LEU A 139 -16.69 -5.97 -25.05
N HIS A 140 -17.90 -5.65 -25.50
CA HIS A 140 -18.21 -5.46 -26.93
C HIS A 140 -18.18 -3.98 -27.37
N PHE A 141 -17.94 -3.06 -26.44
CA PHE A 141 -17.91 -1.64 -26.71
C PHE A 141 -16.48 -1.16 -26.87
N ALA A 142 -16.29 -0.22 -27.79
CA ALA A 142 -15.03 0.47 -27.88
C ALA A 142 -14.78 1.26 -26.58
N PRO A 143 -13.52 1.36 -26.12
CA PRO A 143 -13.16 2.18 -24.97
C PRO A 143 -13.78 3.58 -25.04
N GLY A 144 -14.52 3.97 -24.00
CA GLY A 144 -15.15 5.28 -23.89
C GLY A 144 -16.49 5.48 -24.62
N THR A 145 -16.99 4.51 -25.38
CA THR A 145 -18.32 4.60 -26.05
C THR A 145 -19.43 3.87 -25.30
N GLN A 146 -19.18 3.55 -24.03
CA GLN A 146 -20.06 2.74 -23.19
C GLN A 146 -21.24 3.55 -22.62
N PRO A 147 -22.43 2.93 -22.46
CA PRO A 147 -23.54 3.55 -21.73
C PRO A 147 -23.14 3.91 -20.30
N SER A 148 -23.63 5.03 -19.78
CA SER A 148 -23.29 5.50 -18.42
C SER A 148 -24.03 4.77 -17.30
N ASP A 149 -25.12 4.05 -17.62
CA ASP A 149 -26.02 3.43 -16.64
C ASP A 149 -25.88 1.90 -16.61
N LEU A 150 -24.64 1.44 -16.46
CA LEU A 150 -24.34 0.00 -16.37
C LEU A 150 -24.26 -0.45 -14.91
N PRO A 151 -24.75 -1.65 -14.57
CA PRO A 151 -24.58 -2.21 -13.23
C PRO A 151 -23.13 -2.66 -13.02
N PHE A 152 -22.68 -2.69 -11.77
CA PHE A 152 -21.45 -3.37 -11.39
C PHE A 152 -21.68 -4.88 -11.37
N LEU A 153 -20.69 -5.66 -11.83
CA LEU A 153 -20.83 -7.13 -11.88
C LEU A 153 -20.99 -7.74 -10.49
N LEU A 154 -20.24 -7.26 -9.51
CA LEU A 154 -20.27 -7.74 -8.13
C LEU A 154 -20.58 -6.59 -7.14
N PRO A 155 -21.21 -6.90 -5.99
CA PRO A 155 -21.40 -5.94 -4.92
C PRO A 155 -20.06 -5.53 -4.31
N GLY A 156 -20.00 -4.35 -3.67
CA GLY A 156 -18.79 -3.86 -3.01
C GLY A 156 -18.22 -4.82 -1.96
N ASP A 157 -19.09 -5.55 -1.25
CA ASP A 157 -18.73 -6.54 -0.22
C ASP A 157 -17.84 -7.66 -0.77
N ALA A 158 -17.94 -7.96 -2.07
CA ALA A 158 -17.12 -8.98 -2.71
C ALA A 158 -15.62 -8.64 -2.67
N PHE A 159 -15.26 -7.36 -2.50
CA PHE A 159 -13.88 -6.92 -2.37
C PHE A 159 -13.08 -7.74 -1.35
N TYR A 160 -13.66 -8.01 -0.18
CA TYR A 160 -12.98 -8.73 0.89
C TYR A 160 -12.62 -10.17 0.49
N MET A 161 -13.50 -10.83 -0.27
CA MET A 161 -13.22 -12.14 -0.85
C MET A 161 -12.12 -12.03 -1.91
N PHE A 162 -12.12 -10.97 -2.71
CA PHE A 162 -11.13 -10.73 -3.76
C PHE A 162 -9.72 -10.42 -3.24
N ILE A 163 -9.56 -10.04 -1.97
CA ILE A 163 -8.23 -10.01 -1.33
C ILE A 163 -7.61 -11.41 -1.36
N LEU A 164 -8.35 -12.43 -0.95
CA LEU A 164 -7.87 -13.82 -0.93
C LEU A 164 -7.78 -14.40 -2.34
N VAL A 165 -8.79 -14.17 -3.19
CA VAL A 165 -8.77 -14.64 -4.58
C VAL A 165 -7.61 -14.00 -5.35
N GLY A 166 -7.31 -12.73 -5.11
CA GLY A 166 -6.16 -12.03 -5.69
C GLY A 166 -4.84 -12.67 -5.32
N ILE A 167 -4.66 -13.06 -4.04
CA ILE A 167 -3.47 -13.80 -3.58
C ILE A 167 -3.36 -15.15 -4.32
N ILE A 168 -4.47 -15.89 -4.42
CA ILE A 168 -4.49 -17.20 -5.08
C ILE A 168 -4.16 -17.06 -6.57
N VAL A 169 -4.81 -16.14 -7.27
CA VAL A 169 -4.58 -15.91 -8.71
C VAL A 169 -3.16 -15.44 -8.96
N ALA A 170 -2.65 -14.49 -8.17
CA ALA A 170 -1.26 -14.04 -8.28
C ALA A 170 -0.27 -15.21 -8.06
N GLY A 171 -0.53 -16.07 -7.07
CA GLY A 171 0.27 -17.27 -6.81
C GLY A 171 0.21 -18.28 -7.97
N VAL A 172 -0.97 -18.53 -8.52
CA VAL A 172 -1.15 -19.41 -9.69
C VAL A 172 -0.43 -18.85 -10.90
N THR A 173 -0.58 -17.55 -11.20
CA THR A 173 0.15 -16.89 -12.28
C THR A 173 1.66 -16.97 -12.06
N GLY A 174 2.12 -16.78 -10.82
CA GLY A 174 3.51 -17.02 -10.41
C GLY A 174 4.01 -18.43 -10.71
N ILE A 175 3.22 -19.46 -10.41
CA ILE A 175 3.58 -20.86 -10.70
C ILE A 175 3.63 -21.10 -12.22
N VAL A 176 2.59 -20.68 -12.94
CA VAL A 176 2.48 -20.87 -14.40
C VAL A 176 3.67 -20.26 -15.12
N LEU A 177 4.13 -19.09 -14.69
CA LEU A 177 5.25 -18.38 -15.30
C LEU A 177 6.60 -18.80 -14.75
N GLY A 178 6.67 -19.17 -13.48
CA GLY A 178 7.89 -19.63 -12.83
C GLY A 178 8.33 -21.00 -13.36
N LEU A 179 7.39 -21.90 -13.65
CA LEU A 179 7.67 -23.28 -14.09
C LEU A 179 8.56 -23.36 -15.35
N PRO A 180 8.29 -22.64 -16.45
CA PRO A 180 9.18 -22.60 -17.62
C PRO A 180 10.57 -22.04 -17.31
N VAL A 181 10.63 -21.13 -16.34
CA VAL A 181 11.79 -20.31 -16.03
C VAL A 181 12.76 -21.00 -15.06
N LEU A 182 12.33 -22.06 -14.36
CA LEU A 182 13.16 -22.85 -13.43
C LEU A 182 14.46 -23.41 -14.04
N ARG A 183 14.55 -23.48 -15.37
CA ARG A 183 15.74 -23.96 -16.09
C ARG A 183 16.75 -22.86 -16.42
N LEU A 184 16.37 -21.59 -16.25
CA LEU A 184 17.19 -20.42 -16.56
C LEU A 184 17.96 -19.96 -15.32
N ARG A 185 19.14 -19.40 -15.54
CA ARG A 185 20.03 -18.92 -14.47
C ARG A 185 20.66 -17.59 -14.84
N GLY A 186 20.97 -16.78 -13.83
CA GLY A 186 21.68 -15.51 -13.98
C GLY A 186 20.95 -14.56 -14.94
N ASP A 187 21.65 -14.07 -15.93
CA ASP A 187 21.15 -13.04 -16.86
C ASP A 187 19.98 -13.54 -17.73
N TYR A 188 19.90 -14.83 -18.01
CA TYR A 188 18.77 -15.38 -18.77
C TYR A 188 17.46 -15.29 -17.99
N LEU A 189 17.52 -15.45 -16.67
CA LEU A 189 16.36 -15.28 -15.80
C LEU A 189 15.88 -13.81 -15.79
N ALA A 190 16.84 -12.89 -15.71
CA ALA A 190 16.59 -11.45 -15.75
C ALA A 190 15.88 -11.02 -17.04
N ILE A 191 16.39 -11.46 -18.19
CA ILE A 191 15.84 -11.10 -19.51
C ILE A 191 14.39 -11.59 -19.62
N VAL A 192 14.11 -12.82 -19.17
CA VAL A 192 12.77 -13.39 -19.26
C VAL A 192 11.78 -12.71 -18.32
N THR A 193 12.19 -12.36 -17.10
CA THR A 193 11.31 -11.62 -16.18
C THR A 193 11.00 -10.22 -16.68
N LEU A 194 11.98 -9.50 -17.25
CA LEU A 194 11.74 -8.22 -17.93
C LEU A 194 10.76 -8.40 -19.10
N GLY A 195 11.00 -9.41 -19.94
CA GLY A 195 10.12 -9.72 -21.07
C GLY A 195 8.69 -10.00 -20.62
N PHE A 196 8.50 -10.72 -19.51
CA PHE A 196 7.18 -10.95 -18.93
C PHE A 196 6.52 -9.64 -18.44
N GLY A 197 7.27 -8.80 -17.73
CA GLY A 197 6.80 -7.46 -17.33
C GLY A 197 6.31 -6.64 -18.52
N GLU A 198 7.07 -6.67 -19.60
CA GLU A 198 6.73 -5.99 -20.84
C GLU A 198 5.49 -6.60 -21.52
N VAL A 199 5.37 -7.93 -21.56
CA VAL A 199 4.18 -8.61 -22.08
C VAL A 199 2.93 -8.19 -21.32
N ILE A 200 2.95 -8.17 -19.99
CA ILE A 200 1.78 -7.72 -19.20
C ILE A 200 1.46 -6.26 -19.46
N ARG A 201 2.46 -5.38 -19.58
CA ARG A 201 2.25 -3.98 -19.95
C ARG A 201 1.60 -3.85 -21.34
N VAL A 202 2.08 -4.59 -22.33
CA VAL A 202 1.53 -4.58 -23.69
C VAL A 202 0.11 -5.11 -23.68
N LEU A 203 -0.17 -6.21 -22.98
CA LEU A 203 -1.52 -6.74 -22.83
C LEU A 203 -2.43 -5.72 -22.16
N ALA A 204 -2.04 -5.15 -21.01
CA ALA A 204 -2.83 -4.13 -20.32
C ALA A 204 -3.26 -2.97 -21.23
N ASN A 205 -2.36 -2.53 -22.13
CA ASN A 205 -2.61 -1.43 -23.05
C ASN A 205 -3.33 -1.81 -24.35
N ASN A 206 -3.31 -3.08 -24.77
CA ASN A 206 -3.82 -3.50 -26.09
C ASN A 206 -4.95 -4.54 -26.01
N LEU A 207 -5.31 -5.04 -24.83
CA LEU A 207 -6.47 -5.93 -24.63
C LEU A 207 -7.80 -5.16 -24.61
N ASP A 208 -7.88 -4.05 -25.35
CA ASP A 208 -9.12 -3.34 -25.65
C ASP A 208 -9.81 -3.89 -26.92
N LYS A 209 -9.11 -4.70 -27.73
CA LYS A 209 -9.60 -5.25 -29.01
C LYS A 209 -9.25 -6.73 -29.16
N PRO A 210 -10.10 -7.56 -29.81
CA PRO A 210 -11.44 -7.25 -30.33
C PRO A 210 -12.52 -7.17 -29.22
N LEU A 211 -12.24 -7.76 -28.06
CA LEU A 211 -13.04 -7.63 -26.86
C LEU A 211 -12.30 -6.74 -25.86
N ASN A 212 -13.01 -5.79 -25.26
CA ASN A 212 -12.45 -4.80 -24.36
C ASN A 212 -12.30 -5.38 -22.94
N PHE A 213 -11.18 -6.04 -22.65
CA PHE A 213 -10.91 -6.60 -21.31
C PHE A 213 -10.29 -5.59 -20.34
N THR A 214 -9.43 -4.68 -20.83
CA THR A 214 -8.59 -3.83 -19.96
C THR A 214 -8.89 -2.35 -20.08
N ASN A 215 -9.74 -1.96 -21.03
CA ASN A 215 -9.96 -0.57 -21.43
C ASN A 215 -8.69 0.13 -21.95
N GLY A 216 -7.68 -0.66 -22.33
CA GLY A 216 -6.43 -0.19 -22.91
C GLY A 216 -5.71 0.84 -22.01
N PRO A 217 -5.13 1.91 -22.58
CA PRO A 217 -4.39 2.91 -21.82
C PRO A 217 -5.25 3.74 -20.85
N GLN A 218 -6.59 3.73 -20.99
CA GLN A 218 -7.49 4.45 -20.08
C GLN A 218 -7.62 3.73 -18.73
N GLY A 219 -7.35 2.41 -18.71
CA GLY A 219 -7.58 1.57 -17.53
C GLY A 219 -9.07 1.40 -17.21
N ILE A 220 -9.36 0.46 -16.31
CA ILE A 220 -10.73 0.11 -15.94
C ILE A 220 -11.26 1.11 -14.92
N THR A 221 -12.36 1.79 -15.25
CA THR A 221 -13.03 2.78 -14.41
C THR A 221 -14.52 2.88 -14.79
N PRO A 222 -15.45 3.09 -13.83
CA PRO A 222 -15.25 3.17 -12.38
C PRO A 222 -15.10 1.78 -11.72
N ILE A 223 -14.39 1.73 -10.60
CA ILE A 223 -14.27 0.53 -9.75
C ILE A 223 -15.24 0.68 -8.57
N GLN A 224 -15.99 -0.37 -8.28
CA GLN A 224 -16.91 -0.45 -7.16
C GLN A 224 -16.15 -0.28 -5.85
N ARG A 225 -16.66 0.62 -5.04
CA ARG A 225 -16.19 0.89 -3.69
C ARG A 225 -16.63 -0.24 -2.76
N PRO A 226 -15.73 -0.84 -1.96
CA PRO A 226 -16.12 -1.77 -0.90
C PRO A 226 -17.17 -1.14 0.02
N THR A 227 -18.09 -1.91 0.58
CA THR A 227 -19.01 -1.33 1.57
C THR A 227 -18.29 -1.11 2.88
N MET A 228 -18.64 -0.02 3.56
CA MET A 228 -18.14 0.26 4.90
C MET A 228 -19.08 -0.38 5.92
N PRO A 229 -18.63 -1.33 6.75
CA PRO A 229 -19.50 -1.92 7.76
C PRO A 229 -19.84 -0.88 8.85
N ASP A 230 -21.13 -0.71 9.16
CA ASP A 230 -21.60 0.26 10.17
C ASP A 230 -20.95 0.00 11.55
N PHE A 231 -20.79 -1.28 11.91
CA PHE A 231 -20.13 -1.66 13.17
C PHE A 231 -18.70 -1.11 13.29
N ALA A 232 -17.98 -0.97 12.17
CA ALA A 232 -16.61 -0.47 12.17
C ALA A 232 -16.59 1.05 12.44
N VAL A 233 -17.61 1.77 11.95
CA VAL A 233 -17.82 3.19 12.22
C VAL A 233 -18.14 3.42 13.70
N ASP A 234 -19.09 2.66 14.23
CA ASP A 234 -19.49 2.75 15.64
C ASP A 234 -18.34 2.39 16.58
N TRP A 235 -17.61 1.31 16.25
CA TRP A 235 -16.42 0.89 17.00
C TRP A 235 -15.34 1.98 16.99
N PHE A 236 -15.05 2.58 15.83
CA PHE A 236 -14.07 3.65 15.73
C PHE A 236 -14.48 4.87 16.56
N ASN A 237 -15.73 5.30 16.46
CA ASN A 237 -16.24 6.44 17.23
C ASN A 237 -16.20 6.17 18.74
N SER A 238 -16.48 4.94 19.17
CA SER A 238 -16.41 4.57 20.60
C SER A 238 -14.98 4.66 21.18
N ILE A 239 -13.96 4.33 20.39
CA ILE A 239 -12.56 4.27 20.85
C ILE A 239 -11.82 5.58 20.61
N PHE A 240 -12.06 6.24 19.47
CA PHE A 240 -11.28 7.39 19.01
C PHE A 240 -12.08 8.69 19.00
N GLY A 241 -13.42 8.66 19.13
CA GLY A 241 -14.27 9.85 19.09
C GLY A 241 -13.87 10.91 20.11
N TRP A 242 -13.44 10.49 21.31
CA TRP A 242 -12.94 11.41 22.35
C TRP A 242 -11.63 12.11 21.97
N VAL A 243 -10.78 11.50 21.15
CA VAL A 243 -9.52 12.10 20.67
C VAL A 243 -9.76 12.99 19.46
N VAL A 244 -10.67 12.58 18.57
CA VAL A 244 -10.99 13.31 17.34
C VAL A 244 -11.78 14.58 17.66
N GLY A 245 -12.63 14.53 18.70
CA GLY A 245 -13.43 15.66 19.19
C GLY A 245 -14.75 15.87 18.44
N HIS A 246 -15.08 14.97 17.51
CA HIS A 246 -16.37 14.90 16.81
C HIS A 246 -16.62 13.47 16.34
N ASP A 247 -17.88 13.13 16.06
CA ASP A 247 -18.23 11.85 15.44
C ASP A 247 -17.68 11.78 14.01
N VAL A 248 -17.07 10.65 13.67
CA VAL A 248 -16.52 10.39 12.34
C VAL A 248 -17.62 9.83 11.47
N SER A 249 -17.88 10.51 10.35
CA SER A 249 -18.85 10.05 9.36
C SER A 249 -18.36 8.77 8.65
N PRO A 250 -19.27 7.95 8.09
CA PRO A 250 -18.88 6.81 7.27
C PRO A 250 -17.94 7.21 6.12
N ALA A 251 -18.13 8.38 5.51
CA ALA A 251 -17.28 8.90 4.44
C ALA A 251 -15.84 9.22 4.91
N ASN A 252 -15.68 9.73 6.13
CA ASN A 252 -14.36 10.01 6.70
C ASN A 252 -13.62 8.72 7.05
N LEU A 253 -14.34 7.73 7.61
CA LEU A 253 -13.74 6.45 7.96
C LEU A 253 -13.49 5.57 6.72
N TYR A 254 -14.26 5.77 5.66
CA TYR A 254 -14.04 5.09 4.38
C TYR A 254 -12.62 5.31 3.86
N ASN A 255 -12.18 6.58 3.76
CA ASN A 255 -10.84 6.93 3.27
C ASN A 255 -9.69 6.39 4.15
N LEU A 256 -10.00 6.01 5.38
CA LEU A 256 -9.04 5.45 6.32
C LEU A 256 -8.87 3.93 6.12
N MET A 257 -9.92 3.27 5.64
CA MET A 257 -9.97 1.82 5.44
C MET A 257 -9.71 1.41 3.99
N PHE A 258 -10.01 2.28 3.03
CA PHE A 258 -9.94 2.04 1.58
C PHE A 258 -9.38 3.24 0.83
#